data_AF-A0A6J5TXM0-F1
#
_entry.id   AF-A0A6J5TXM0-F1
#
_cell.length_a   1.000
_cell.length_b   1.000
_cell.length_c   1.000
_cell.angle_alpha   90.00
_cell.angle_beta   90.00
_cell.angle_gamma   90.00
#
_symmetry.space_group_name_H-M   'P 1'
#
loop_
_entity.id
_entity.type
_entity.pdbx_description
1 polymer ?
#
loop_
_entity_poly.entity_id
_entity_poly.type
_entity_poly.pdbx_seq_one_letter_code
_entity_poly.pdbx_strand_id
1 'polypeptide(L)'
;METSLFRCFSSIITESPISITHFLAATVLIIAVIYFMFRSKCIYPINFTCYRPPDILRVTKLNYIEHIKTDKLAEEESISFQAKVLERSGIGVESCIPVSLHEIPVDTSLGATTKKTEMVLFTVVNDLLSKHKINPKSIDILVSNCSLFCPMPSITSVILNKFGFSRVE
;
A
#
# COMPACT_ATOMS: atom_id res chain seq x y z
N MET A 1 -39.35 -13.63 36.12
CA MET A 1 -38.13 -14.39 35.79
C MET A 1 -36.86 -13.62 36.20
N GLU A 2 -36.82 -12.29 36.08
CA GLU A 2 -35.73 -11.46 36.62
C GLU A 2 -35.64 -11.48 38.15
N THR A 3 -36.78 -11.57 38.85
CA THR A 3 -36.85 -11.56 40.32
C THR A 3 -36.28 -12.83 40.98
N SER A 4 -36.28 -13.98 40.30
CA SER A 4 -35.67 -15.21 40.83
C SER A 4 -34.17 -15.26 40.58
N LEU A 5 -33.70 -14.71 39.46
CA LEU A 5 -32.28 -14.53 39.18
C LEU A 5 -31.63 -13.59 40.19
N PHE A 6 -32.28 -12.47 40.52
CA PHE A 6 -31.78 -11.53 41.53
C PHE A 6 -31.75 -12.13 42.94
N ARG A 7 -32.75 -12.93 43.31
CA ARG A 7 -32.78 -13.63 44.61
C ARG A 7 -31.75 -14.75 44.68
N CYS A 8 -31.54 -15.48 43.58
CA CYS A 8 -30.50 -16.51 43.49
C CYS A 8 -29.09 -15.90 43.54
N PHE A 9 -28.89 -14.75 42.88
CA PHE A 9 -27.67 -13.95 43.01
C PHE A 9 -27.44 -13.50 44.47
N SER A 10 -28.49 -13.00 45.13
CA SER A 10 -28.45 -12.58 46.53
C SER A 10 -28.08 -13.73 47.48
N SER A 11 -28.65 -14.93 47.28
CA SER A 11 -28.36 -16.09 48.13
C SER A 11 -26.96 -16.66 47.93
N ILE A 12 -26.39 -16.55 46.72
CA ILE A 12 -25.01 -16.99 46.44
C ILE A 12 -23.98 -16.06 47.12
N ILE A 13 -24.32 -14.78 47.31
CA ILE A 13 -23.47 -13.80 48.01
C ILE A 13 -23.44 -14.06 49.52
N THR A 14 -24.49 -14.66 50.11
CA THR A 14 -24.61 -14.83 51.56
C THR A 14 -23.97 -16.11 52.13
N GLU A 15 -23.63 -17.11 51.32
CA GLU A 15 -23.08 -18.40 51.82
C GLU A 15 -21.68 -18.77 51.31
N SER A 16 -21.02 -17.91 50.54
CA SER A 16 -19.64 -18.18 50.09
C SER A 16 -18.61 -17.37 50.90
N PRO A 17 -17.46 -17.94 51.31
CA PRO A 17 -16.42 -17.25 52.07
C PRO A 17 -15.63 -16.24 51.21
N ILE A 18 -16.10 -15.96 49.99
CA ILE A 18 -15.42 -15.16 49.00
C ILE A 18 -16.03 -13.76 49.07
N SER A 19 -15.31 -12.87 49.74
CA SER A 19 -15.68 -11.46 49.88
C SER A 19 -16.10 -10.83 48.55
N ILE A 20 -17.15 -9.99 48.55
CA ILE A 20 -17.66 -9.24 47.38
C ILE A 20 -16.52 -8.52 46.63
N THR A 21 -15.46 -8.14 47.33
CA THR A 21 -14.24 -7.54 46.78
C THR A 21 -13.53 -8.46 45.78
N HIS A 22 -13.49 -9.78 46.01
CA HIS A 22 -12.91 -10.75 45.09
C HIS A 22 -13.73 -10.88 43.80
N PHE A 23 -15.06 -10.82 43.89
CA PHE A 23 -15.93 -10.84 42.70
C PHE A 23 -15.75 -9.58 41.85
N LEU A 24 -15.68 -8.41 42.47
CA LEU A 24 -15.39 -7.15 41.77
C LEU A 24 -13.97 -7.14 41.17
N ALA A 25 -12.98 -7.65 41.89
CA ALA A 25 -11.62 -7.77 41.37
C ALA A 25 -11.54 -8.73 40.17
N ALA A 26 -12.22 -9.88 40.24
CA ALA A 26 -12.27 -10.86 39.16
C ALA A 26 -12.98 -10.29 37.92
N THR A 27 -14.09 -9.58 38.10
CA THR A 27 -14.81 -8.94 36.98
C THR A 27 -13.99 -7.83 36.32
N VAL A 28 -13.31 -6.98 37.09
CA VAL A 28 -12.38 -5.98 36.54
C VAL A 28 -11.22 -6.64 35.79
N LEU A 29 -10.64 -7.73 36.33
CA LEU A 29 -9.58 -8.49 35.68
C LEU A 29 -10.06 -9.07 34.34
N ILE A 30 -11.24 -9.69 34.32
CA ILE A 30 -11.85 -10.25 33.11
C ILE A 30 -12.09 -9.15 32.07
N ILE A 31 -12.66 -8.01 32.46
CA ILE A 31 -12.89 -6.87 31.55
C ILE A 31 -11.56 -6.33 31.02
N ALA A 32 -10.53 -6.22 31.86
CA ALA A 32 -9.21 -5.77 31.42
C ALA A 32 -8.58 -6.75 30.41
N VAL A 33 -8.64 -8.06 30.67
CA VAL A 33 -8.14 -9.09 29.74
C VAL A 33 -8.87 -9.02 28.40
N ILE A 34 -10.21 -8.94 28.42
CA ILE A 34 -11.04 -8.76 27.22
C ILE A 34 -10.60 -7.49 26.48
N TYR A 35 -10.51 -6.35 27.18
CA TYR A 35 -10.09 -5.09 26.56
C TYR A 35 -8.72 -5.21 25.87
N PHE A 36 -7.72 -5.82 26.50
CA PHE A 36 -6.39 -6.00 25.90
C PHE A 36 -6.36 -7.01 24.76
N MET A 37 -7.19 -8.07 24.81
CA MET A 37 -7.31 -9.05 23.73
C MET A 37 -8.02 -8.47 22.49
N PHE A 38 -9.06 -7.65 22.70
CA PHE A 38 -9.83 -7.03 21.61
C PHE A 38 -9.29 -5.67 21.18
N ARG A 39 -8.28 -5.13 21.87
CA ARG A 39 -7.62 -3.91 21.44
C ARG A 39 -6.90 -4.17 20.13
N SER A 40 -7.40 -3.59 19.06
CA SER A 40 -6.74 -3.59 17.76
C SER A 40 -5.30 -3.08 17.91
N LYS A 41 -4.35 -3.85 17.39
CA LYS A 41 -2.97 -3.40 17.30
C LYS A 41 -2.90 -2.29 16.25
N CYS A 42 -2.42 -1.12 16.64
CA CYS A 42 -2.20 -0.04 15.69
C CYS A 42 -1.04 -0.41 14.75
N ILE A 43 -1.24 -0.23 13.45
CA ILE A 43 -0.21 -0.40 12.43
C ILE A 43 0.29 1.00 12.07
N TYR A 44 1.61 1.19 12.16
CA TYR A 44 2.23 2.50 11.93
C TYR A 44 3.15 2.45 10.72
N PRO A 45 3.07 3.43 9.81
CA PRO A 45 4.07 3.61 8.76
C PRO A 45 5.36 4.13 9.42
N ILE A 46 6.41 3.32 9.41
CA ILE A 46 7.69 3.70 10.02
C ILE A 46 8.51 4.57 9.06
N ASN A 47 8.57 4.18 7.79
CA ASN A 47 9.36 4.85 6.76
C ASN A 47 8.63 4.84 5.41
N PHE A 48 8.98 5.80 4.55
CA PHE A 48 8.51 5.83 3.17
C PHE A 48 9.60 6.42 2.25
N THR A 49 9.54 6.06 0.98
CA THR A 49 10.32 6.68 -0.08
C THR A 49 9.53 6.66 -1.38
N CYS A 50 9.79 7.63 -2.24
CA CYS A 50 9.13 7.78 -3.52
C CYS A 50 10.18 7.95 -4.60
N TYR A 51 9.95 7.33 -5.76
CA TYR A 51 10.78 7.61 -6.93
C TYR A 51 10.49 9.02 -7.42
N ARG A 52 11.54 9.84 -7.54
CA ARG A 52 11.47 11.11 -8.26
C ARG A 52 12.09 10.92 -9.65
N PRO A 53 11.29 10.98 -10.72
CA PRO A 53 11.83 10.95 -12.08
C PRO A 53 12.76 12.13 -12.35
N PRO A 54 13.77 11.98 -13.22
CA PRO A 54 14.59 13.10 -13.68
C PRO A 54 13.74 14.14 -14.42
N ASP A 55 14.12 15.42 -14.35
CA ASP A 55 13.34 16.54 -14.89
C ASP A 55 13.13 16.47 -16.43
N ILE A 56 13.97 15.71 -17.13
CA ILE A 56 13.82 15.44 -18.58
C ILE A 56 12.52 14.67 -18.90
N LEU A 57 11.94 13.96 -17.92
CA LEU A 57 10.71 13.20 -18.10
C LEU A 57 9.44 14.01 -17.80
N ARG A 58 9.59 15.29 -17.44
CA ARG A 58 8.48 16.21 -17.16
C ARG A 58 7.71 16.55 -18.42
N VAL A 59 6.37 16.55 -18.35
CA VAL A 59 5.49 16.76 -19.51
C VAL A 59 4.36 17.71 -19.17
N THR A 60 4.14 18.69 -20.04
CA THR A 60 2.95 19.56 -19.98
C THR A 60 1.76 18.86 -20.61
N LYS A 61 0.54 19.25 -20.23
CA LYS A 61 -0.70 18.70 -20.83
C LYS A 61 -0.72 18.89 -22.36
N LEU A 62 -0.24 20.03 -22.84
CA LEU A 62 -0.18 20.33 -24.28
C LEU A 62 0.81 19.41 -25.00
N ASN A 63 2.01 19.25 -24.46
CA ASN A 63 3.01 18.35 -25.02
C ASN A 63 2.47 16.91 -25.10
N TYR A 64 1.78 16.44 -24.06
CA TYR A 64 1.14 15.12 -24.08
C TYR A 64 0.10 15.00 -25.19
N ILE A 65 -0.81 15.98 -25.34
CA ILE A 65 -1.85 15.97 -26.37
C ILE A 65 -1.25 16.01 -27.78
N GLU A 66 -0.20 16.80 -28.00
CA GLU A 66 0.51 16.85 -29.29
C GLU A 66 1.21 15.52 -29.60
N HIS A 67 1.82 14.90 -28.59
CA HIS A 67 2.52 13.62 -28.74
C HIS A 67 1.57 12.50 -29.15
N ILE A 68 0.44 12.33 -28.44
CA ILE A 68 -0.54 11.28 -28.75
C ILE A 68 -1.21 11.49 -30.13
N LYS A 69 -1.35 12.74 -30.58
CA LYS A 69 -1.83 13.07 -31.94
C LYS A 69 -0.81 12.68 -32.99
N THR A 70 0.46 13.04 -32.77
CA THR A 70 1.56 12.75 -33.69
C THR A 70 1.78 11.25 -33.87
N ASP A 71 1.76 10.50 -32.77
CA ASP A 71 1.99 9.05 -32.78
C ASP A 71 0.72 8.23 -33.10
N LYS A 72 -0.41 8.90 -33.36
CA LYS A 72 -1.70 8.27 -33.71
C LYS A 72 -2.13 7.17 -32.73
N LEU A 73 -1.85 7.38 -31.44
CA LEU A 73 -2.09 6.40 -30.38
C LEU A 73 -3.59 6.25 -30.02
N ALA A 74 -4.40 7.21 -30.42
CA ALA A 74 -5.83 7.22 -30.14
C ALA A 74 -6.60 7.96 -31.25
N GLU A 75 -7.89 7.65 -31.35
CA GLU A 75 -8.83 8.36 -32.22
C GLU A 75 -9.05 9.79 -31.72
N GLU A 76 -9.37 10.72 -32.63
CA GLU A 76 -9.54 12.15 -32.30
C GLU A 76 -10.59 12.38 -31.20
N GLU A 77 -11.66 11.58 -31.16
CA GLU A 77 -12.67 11.64 -30.10
C GLU A 77 -12.06 11.30 -28.72
N SER A 78 -11.28 10.22 -28.64
CA SER A 78 -10.56 9.82 -27.42
C SER A 78 -9.54 10.88 -26.99
N ILE A 79 -8.82 11.48 -27.95
CA ILE A 79 -7.88 12.57 -27.67
C ILE A 79 -8.63 13.78 -27.10
N SER A 80 -9.77 14.14 -27.67
CA SER A 80 -10.59 15.26 -27.18
C SER A 80 -11.14 15.00 -25.77
N PHE A 81 -11.50 13.74 -25.47
CA PHE A 81 -11.93 13.33 -24.15
C PHE A 81 -10.78 13.41 -23.14
N GLN A 82 -9.62 12.86 -23.48
CA GLN A 82 -8.42 12.93 -22.64
C GLN A 82 -7.99 14.37 -22.36
N ALA A 83 -8.06 15.27 -23.34
CA ALA A 83 -7.78 16.69 -23.15
C ALA A 83 -8.70 17.32 -22.10
N LYS A 84 -10.01 17.10 -22.20
CA LYS A 84 -11.01 17.59 -21.21
C LYS A 84 -10.76 17.03 -19.81
N VAL A 85 -10.39 15.74 -19.72
CA VAL A 85 -10.03 15.10 -18.45
C VAL A 85 -8.76 15.73 -17.87
N LEU A 86 -7.72 15.92 -18.67
CA LEU A 86 -6.45 16.51 -18.25
C LEU A 86 -6.61 17.95 -17.76
N GLU A 87 -7.45 18.75 -18.40
CA GLU A 87 -7.76 20.12 -17.95
C GLU A 87 -8.34 20.14 -16.53
N ARG A 88 -9.18 19.15 -16.19
CA ARG A 88 -9.90 19.07 -14.90
C ARG A 88 -9.24 18.17 -13.85
N SER A 89 -8.16 17.49 -14.21
CA SER A 89 -7.50 16.47 -13.37
C SER A 89 -6.73 17.00 -12.15
N GLY A 90 -6.47 18.31 -12.06
CA GLY A 90 -5.58 18.87 -11.04
C GLY A 90 -4.10 18.53 -11.23
N ILE A 91 -3.71 17.88 -12.34
CA ILE A 91 -2.32 17.57 -12.67
C ILE A 91 -1.56 18.87 -12.99
N GLY A 92 -0.43 19.08 -12.32
CA GLY A 92 0.45 20.23 -12.50
C GLY A 92 1.47 20.05 -13.62
N VAL A 93 2.22 21.11 -13.94
CA VAL A 93 3.27 21.09 -14.98
C VAL A 93 4.54 20.34 -14.56
N GLU A 94 4.66 19.98 -13.28
CA GLU A 94 5.77 19.20 -12.72
C GLU A 94 5.57 17.68 -12.83
N SER A 95 4.45 17.25 -13.42
CA SER A 95 4.17 15.83 -13.60
C SER A 95 5.05 15.22 -14.69
N CYS A 96 5.47 13.98 -14.44
CA CYS A 96 6.32 13.21 -15.32
C CYS A 96 5.56 12.00 -15.85
N ILE A 97 5.94 11.55 -17.04
CA ILE A 97 5.44 10.30 -17.63
C ILE A 97 6.60 9.34 -17.93
N PRO A 98 6.35 8.03 -18.01
CA PRO A 98 7.39 7.06 -18.34
C PRO A 98 8.08 7.39 -19.67
N VAL A 99 9.39 7.12 -19.76
CA VAL A 99 10.20 7.41 -20.95
C VAL A 99 9.66 6.78 -22.24
N SER A 100 8.95 5.64 -22.17
CA SER A 100 8.27 5.07 -23.35
C SER A 100 7.29 6.03 -24.00
N LEU A 101 6.60 6.86 -23.23
CA LEU A 101 5.64 7.83 -23.75
C LEU A 101 6.30 9.10 -24.30
N HIS A 102 7.62 9.21 -24.26
CA HIS A 102 8.38 10.27 -24.93
C HIS A 102 8.97 9.82 -26.27
N GLU A 103 8.93 8.52 -26.57
CA GLU A 103 9.44 7.93 -27.80
C GLU A 103 8.39 8.05 -28.93
N ILE A 104 8.83 8.20 -30.19
CA ILE A 104 7.97 8.13 -31.39
C ILE A 104 8.61 7.15 -32.38
N PRO A 105 7.98 5.99 -32.67
CA PRO A 105 6.72 5.53 -32.08
C PRO A 105 6.89 5.11 -30.61
N VAL A 106 5.82 5.16 -29.82
CA VAL A 106 5.83 4.71 -28.42
C VAL A 106 6.13 3.21 -28.34
N ASP A 107 7.14 2.83 -27.56
CA ASP A 107 7.40 1.43 -27.25
C ASP A 107 6.45 0.91 -26.16
N THR A 108 5.46 0.13 -26.58
CA THR A 108 4.47 -0.53 -25.71
C THR A 108 4.84 -1.97 -25.38
N SER A 109 6.06 -2.42 -25.71
CA SER A 109 6.48 -3.79 -25.46
C SER A 109 6.51 -4.12 -23.97
N LEU A 110 6.11 -5.34 -23.63
CA LEU A 110 6.17 -5.85 -22.25
C LEU A 110 7.61 -5.84 -21.72
N GLY A 111 8.59 -6.12 -22.58
CA GLY A 111 10.01 -6.12 -22.20
C GLY A 111 10.51 -4.74 -21.78
N ALA A 112 10.19 -3.69 -22.56
CA ALA A 112 10.56 -2.33 -22.22
C ALA A 112 9.85 -1.85 -20.96
N THR A 113 8.54 -2.11 -20.85
CA THR A 113 7.74 -1.79 -19.65
C THR A 113 8.31 -2.46 -18.41
N THR A 114 8.66 -3.76 -18.50
CA THR A 114 9.24 -4.52 -17.39
C THR A 114 10.57 -3.91 -16.94
N LYS A 115 11.51 -3.65 -17.86
CA LYS A 115 12.81 -3.03 -17.52
C LYS A 115 12.65 -1.66 -16.86
N LYS A 116 11.74 -0.83 -17.37
CA LYS A 116 11.46 0.52 -16.85
C LYS A 116 10.84 0.43 -15.45
N THR A 117 9.89 -0.48 -15.23
CA THR A 117 9.29 -0.74 -13.91
C THR A 117 10.30 -1.29 -12.91
N GLU A 118 11.14 -2.25 -13.31
CA GLU A 118 12.22 -2.77 -12.45
C GLU A 118 13.18 -1.67 -12.02
N MET A 119 13.59 -0.79 -12.94
CA MET A 119 14.46 0.35 -12.61
C MET A 119 13.85 1.25 -11.53
N VAL A 120 12.57 1.63 -11.67
CA VAL A 120 11.87 2.44 -10.68
C VAL A 120 11.76 1.70 -9.34
N LEU A 121 11.28 0.47 -9.35
CA LEU A 121 11.06 -0.31 -8.13
C LEU A 121 12.36 -0.62 -7.39
N PHE A 122 13.42 -1.00 -8.10
CA PHE A 122 14.72 -1.26 -7.49
C PHE A 122 15.31 0.01 -6.89
N THR A 123 15.16 1.16 -7.54
CA THR A 123 15.62 2.44 -6.97
C THR A 123 14.89 2.73 -5.66
N VAL A 124 13.55 2.64 -5.65
CA VAL A 124 12.72 2.87 -4.45
C VAL A 124 13.07 1.92 -3.31
N VAL A 125 13.15 0.62 -3.60
CA VAL A 125 13.45 -0.39 -2.58
C VAL A 125 14.87 -0.20 -2.04
N ASN A 126 15.86 0.04 -2.92
CA ASN A 126 17.22 0.32 -2.50
C ASN A 126 17.31 1.56 -1.61
N ASP A 127 16.63 2.65 -1.98
CA ASP A 127 16.62 3.89 -1.22
C ASP A 127 15.97 3.69 0.16
N LEU A 128 14.87 2.94 0.23
CA LEU A 128 14.21 2.63 1.50
C LEU A 128 15.14 1.83 2.42
N LEU A 129 15.74 0.77 1.90
CA LEU A 129 16.59 -0.13 2.69
C LEU A 129 17.87 0.58 3.14
N SER A 130 18.54 1.30 2.24
CA SER A 130 19.82 1.96 2.52
C SER A 130 19.68 3.17 3.44
N LYS A 131 18.71 4.06 3.19
CA LYS A 131 18.46 5.27 3.99
C LYS A 131 18.16 4.94 5.46
N HIS A 132 17.47 3.83 5.69
CA HIS A 132 17.04 3.40 7.01
C HIS A 132 17.86 2.23 7.57
N LYS A 133 18.89 1.78 6.84
CA LYS A 133 19.77 0.65 7.20
C LYS A 133 18.97 -0.62 7.58
N ILE A 134 17.91 -0.89 6.84
CA ILE A 134 17.02 -2.03 7.08
C ILE A 134 17.62 -3.27 6.42
N ASN A 135 17.72 -4.36 7.17
CA ASN A 135 18.08 -5.66 6.63
C ASN A 135 16.86 -6.25 5.87
N PRO A 136 16.95 -6.56 4.57
CA PRO A 136 15.85 -7.16 3.82
C PRO A 136 15.29 -8.44 4.47
N LYS A 137 16.13 -9.20 5.19
CA LYS A 137 15.71 -10.41 5.89
C LYS A 137 14.85 -10.18 7.13
N SER A 138 14.78 -8.95 7.64
CA SER A 138 13.90 -8.59 8.76
C SER A 138 12.49 -8.17 8.31
N ILE A 139 12.18 -8.25 7.02
CA ILE A 139 10.86 -7.94 6.47
C ILE A 139 10.18 -9.26 6.13
N ASP A 140 9.08 -9.55 6.83
CA ASP A 140 8.34 -10.81 6.69
C ASP A 140 7.37 -10.81 5.51
N ILE A 141 6.79 -9.65 5.19
CA ILE A 141 5.73 -9.52 4.18
C ILE A 141 6.11 -8.41 3.21
N LEU A 142 6.15 -8.75 1.92
CA LEU A 142 6.27 -7.80 0.82
C LEU A 142 5.00 -7.83 -0.02
N VAL A 143 4.33 -6.68 -0.12
CA VAL A 143 3.16 -6.48 -0.98
C VAL A 143 3.55 -5.55 -2.11
N SER A 144 3.30 -5.94 -3.35
CA SER A 144 3.40 -5.06 -4.52
C SER A 144 2.04 -4.88 -5.17
N ASN A 145 1.81 -3.71 -5.75
CA ASN A 145 0.60 -3.39 -6.51
C ASN A 145 1.01 -2.71 -7.81
N CYS A 146 0.36 -3.09 -8.91
CA CYS A 146 0.52 -2.48 -10.22
C CYS A 146 -0.79 -2.66 -11.00
N SER A 147 -1.33 -1.57 -11.54
CA SER A 147 -2.52 -1.59 -12.40
C SER A 147 -2.19 -1.51 -13.90
N LEU A 148 -0.90 -1.39 -14.25
CA LEU A 148 -0.47 -1.18 -15.62
C LEU A 148 -0.25 -2.49 -16.39
N PHE A 149 0.24 -3.55 -15.73
CA PHE A 149 0.49 -4.87 -16.32
C PHE A 149 0.79 -5.91 -15.23
N CYS A 150 0.79 -7.20 -15.62
CA CYS A 150 1.08 -8.34 -14.74
C CYS A 150 2.22 -9.20 -15.35
N PRO A 151 3.49 -8.97 -14.97
CA PRO A 151 4.62 -9.71 -15.54
C PRO A 151 4.74 -11.13 -14.96
N MET A 152 5.40 -12.01 -15.71
CA MET A 152 5.94 -13.27 -15.24
C MET A 152 7.47 -13.24 -15.34
N PRO A 153 8.23 -13.39 -14.24
CA PRO A 153 7.78 -13.54 -12.85
C PRO A 153 7.11 -12.27 -12.27
N SER A 154 6.37 -12.43 -11.17
CA SER A 154 5.64 -11.31 -10.54
C SER A 154 6.59 -10.22 -10.03
N ILE A 155 6.09 -8.97 -9.94
CA ILE A 155 6.84 -7.83 -9.41
C ILE A 155 7.44 -8.15 -8.02
N THR A 156 6.63 -8.72 -7.12
CA THR A 156 7.09 -9.14 -5.79
C THR A 156 8.25 -10.13 -5.90
N SER A 157 8.12 -11.17 -6.73
CA SER A 157 9.18 -12.18 -6.92
C SER A 157 10.49 -11.57 -7.42
N VAL A 158 10.41 -10.62 -8.34
CA VAL A 158 11.57 -9.90 -8.88
C VAL A 158 12.28 -9.10 -7.78
N ILE A 159 11.52 -8.38 -6.94
CA ILE A 159 12.08 -7.61 -5.81
C ILE A 159 12.70 -8.54 -4.76
N LEU A 160 12.00 -9.61 -4.35
CA LEU A 160 12.49 -10.58 -3.38
C LEU A 160 13.84 -11.16 -3.80
N ASN A 161 13.96 -11.58 -5.06
CA ASN A 161 15.17 -12.16 -5.63
C ASN A 161 16.32 -11.15 -5.72
N LYS A 162 16.04 -9.90 -6.11
CA LYS A 162 17.04 -8.84 -6.28
C LYS A 162 17.71 -8.46 -4.95
N PHE A 163 16.92 -8.34 -3.88
CA PHE A 163 17.39 -7.79 -2.60
C PHE A 163 17.60 -8.84 -1.50
N GLY A 164 17.30 -10.11 -1.77
CA GLY A 164 17.56 -11.19 -0.80
C GLY A 164 16.66 -11.14 0.44
N PHE A 165 15.39 -10.80 0.24
CA PHE A 165 14.36 -10.92 1.27
C PHE A 165 14.19 -12.39 1.71
N SER A 166 13.66 -12.58 2.92
CA SER A 166 13.33 -13.91 3.43
C SER A 166 12.30 -14.60 2.55
N ARG A 167 12.53 -15.86 2.22
CA ARG A 167 11.55 -16.71 1.54
C ARG A 167 10.81 -17.51 2.60
N VAL A 168 9.48 -17.54 2.48
CA VAL A 168 8.67 -18.53 3.19
C VAL A 168 8.85 -19.83 2.39
N GLU A 169 9.60 -20.77 2.95
CA GLU A 169 9.64 -22.16 2.47
C GLU A 169 8.37 -22.92 2.90
#